data_AF-A0A1E7YRG0-F1
#
_entry.id   AF-A0A1E7YRG0-F1
#
_cell.length_a   1.000
_cell.length_b   1.000
_cell.length_c   1.000
_cell.angle_alpha   90.00
_cell.angle_beta   90.00
_cell.angle_gamma   90.00
#
_symmetry.space_group_name_H-M   'P 1'
#
loop_
_entity.id
_entity.type
_entity.pdbx_description
1 polymer ?
#
loop_
_entity_poly.entity_id
_entity_poly.type
_entity_poly.pdbx_seq_one_letter_code
_entity_poly.pdbx_strand_id
1 'polypeptide(L)'
;MIELMIAIAIIGILSAIAIPQYFRYIETAKAQAVTANFKLAVGAVANAYAATNNGVVSNVYTTLNGQSAKDIADPVYGRGTPAFLVTGGVPVCGQVAITSSVISAAGPASVTLTVGTTGCSGSLGTSIAAALSAAQFPHAASSGVVVQQNGSVQN
;
A
#
# COMPACT_ATOMS: atom_id res chain seq x y z
N MET A 1 43.91 23.39 13.18
CA MET A 1 43.37 22.53 14.26
C MET A 1 42.02 23.03 14.77
N ILE A 2 41.86 24.33 15.05
CA ILE A 2 40.56 24.93 15.43
C ILE A 2 39.49 24.83 14.32
N GLU A 3 39.90 24.93 13.05
CA GLU A 3 39.00 24.75 11.88
C GLU A 3 38.28 23.41 11.87
N LEU A 4 38.99 22.32 12.19
CA LEU A 4 38.39 20.98 12.19
C LEU A 4 37.44 20.80 13.39
N MET A 5 37.73 21.43 14.53
CA MET A 5 36.88 21.39 15.72
C MET A 5 35.57 22.16 15.51
N ILE A 6 35.64 23.33 14.88
CA ILE A 6 34.45 24.12 14.52
C ILE A 6 33.63 23.38 13.46
N ALA A 7 34.29 22.77 12.47
CA ALA A 7 33.59 21.98 11.44
C ALA A 7 32.79 20.83 12.07
N ILE A 8 33.39 20.06 13.00
CA ILE A 8 32.71 18.96 13.68
C ILE A 8 31.54 19.47 14.54
N ALA A 9 31.71 20.60 15.22
CA ALA A 9 30.65 21.22 16.02
C ALA A 9 29.44 21.63 15.17
N ILE A 10 29.67 22.27 14.02
CA ILE A 10 28.61 22.68 13.10
C ILE A 10 27.92 21.47 12.47
N ILE A 11 28.68 20.44 12.06
CA ILE A 11 28.12 19.19 11.52
C ILE A 11 27.23 18.51 12.57
N GLY A 12 27.63 18.52 13.85
CA GLY A 12 26.84 17.97 14.96
C GLY A 12 25.47 18.66 15.11
N ILE A 13 25.44 19.98 15.07
CA ILE A 13 24.19 20.76 15.18
C ILE A 13 23.28 20.52 13.96
N LEU A 14 23.85 20.56 12.75
CA LEU A 14 23.09 20.32 11.52
C LEU A 14 22.52 18.90 11.47
N SER A 15 23.30 17.90 11.89
CA SER A 15 22.86 16.50 11.93
C SER A 15 21.71 16.30 12.91
N ALA A 16 21.74 16.96 14.08
CA ALA A 16 20.69 16.85 15.08
C ALA A 16 19.31 17.34 14.58
N ILE A 17 19.27 18.34 13.70
CA ILE A 17 18.03 18.90 13.13
C ILE A 17 17.62 18.14 11.86
N ALA A 18 18.57 17.88 10.97
CA ALA A 18 18.28 17.32 9.65
C ALA A 18 17.86 15.85 9.69
N ILE A 19 18.46 15.04 10.56
CA ILE A 19 18.18 13.59 10.67
C ILE A 19 16.70 13.31 11.02
N PRO A 20 16.10 13.89 12.07
CA PRO A 20 14.70 13.60 12.41
C PRO A 20 13.73 14.04 11.30
N GLN A 21 14.00 15.18 10.64
CA GLN A 21 13.17 15.65 9.52
C GLN A 21 13.25 14.70 8.33
N TYR A 22 14.44 14.18 8.01
CA TYR A 22 14.63 13.23 6.94
C TYR A 22 13.85 11.91 7.17
N PHE A 23 13.83 11.40 8.40
CA PHE A 23 13.03 10.21 8.71
C PHE A 23 11.53 10.42 8.51
N ARG A 24 10.99 11.58 8.91
CA ARG A 24 9.58 11.92 8.68
C ARG A 24 9.25 12.06 7.19
N TYR A 25 10.18 12.59 6.39
CA TYR A 25 10.03 12.68 4.94
C TYR A 25 9.95 11.28 4.30
N ILE A 26 10.84 10.36 4.67
CA ILE A 26 10.81 8.97 4.17
C ILE A 26 9.51 8.28 4.56
N GLU A 27 9.06 8.41 5.81
CA GLU A 27 7.80 7.80 6.26
C GLU A 27 6.60 8.32 5.47
N THR A 28 6.56 9.62 5.21
CA THR A 28 5.51 10.24 4.39
C THR A 28 5.55 9.72 2.96
N ALA A 29 6.75 9.65 2.35
CA ALA A 29 6.91 9.13 1.00
C ALA A 29 6.45 7.65 0.90
N LYS A 30 6.81 6.82 1.88
CA LYS A 30 6.36 5.42 1.97
C LYS A 30 4.85 5.34 2.09
N ALA A 31 4.23 6.14 2.96
CA ALA A 31 2.78 6.17 3.13
C ALA A 31 2.03 6.55 1.84
N GLN A 32 2.55 7.52 1.08
CA GLN A 32 1.98 7.90 -0.22
C GLN A 32 2.14 6.79 -1.27
N ALA A 33 3.29 6.12 -1.30
CA ALA A 33 3.51 4.99 -2.20
C ALA A 33 2.57 3.80 -1.90
N VAL A 34 2.37 3.48 -0.62
CA VAL A 34 1.38 2.46 -0.19
C VAL A 34 -0.02 2.85 -0.63
N THR A 35 -0.38 4.12 -0.48
CA THR A 35 -1.68 4.65 -0.91
C THR A 35 -1.87 4.55 -2.43
N ALA A 36 -0.81 4.78 -3.21
CA ALA A 36 -0.84 4.59 -4.66
C ALA A 36 -1.05 3.12 -5.03
N ASN A 37 -0.36 2.19 -4.38
CA ASN A 37 -0.57 0.76 -4.57
C ASN A 37 -2.00 0.36 -4.22
N PHE A 38 -2.55 0.87 -3.13
CA PHE A 38 -3.93 0.62 -2.74
C PHE A 38 -4.93 1.07 -3.82
N LYS A 39 -4.76 2.27 -4.38
CA LYS A 39 -5.60 2.76 -5.49
C LYS A 39 -5.50 1.87 -6.74
N LEU A 40 -4.29 1.40 -7.05
CA LEU A 40 -4.08 0.45 -8.15
C LEU A 40 -4.84 -0.87 -7.91
N ALA A 41 -4.81 -1.39 -6.68
CA ALA A 41 -5.53 -2.61 -6.33
C ALA A 41 -7.05 -2.43 -6.42
N VAL A 42 -7.59 -1.32 -5.91
CA VAL A 42 -9.03 -1.00 -6.04
C VAL A 42 -9.42 -0.91 -7.51
N GLY A 43 -8.61 -0.23 -8.34
CA GLY A 43 -8.85 -0.13 -9.79
C GLY A 43 -8.79 -1.48 -10.51
N ALA A 44 -7.84 -2.36 -10.14
CA ALA A 44 -7.73 -3.70 -10.71
C ALA A 44 -8.95 -4.56 -10.37
N VAL A 45 -9.44 -4.51 -9.12
CA VAL A 45 -10.64 -5.22 -8.69
C VAL A 45 -11.90 -4.66 -9.37
N ALA A 46 -12.03 -3.32 -9.46
CA ALA A 46 -13.16 -2.69 -10.15
C ALA A 46 -13.19 -3.04 -11.65
N ASN A 47 -12.03 -3.01 -12.32
CA ASN A 47 -11.92 -3.41 -13.72
C ASN A 47 -12.23 -4.90 -13.92
N ALA A 48 -11.79 -5.76 -13.00
CA ALA A 48 -12.13 -7.17 -13.03
C ALA A 48 -13.64 -7.39 -12.94
N TYR A 49 -14.34 -6.69 -12.04
CA TYR A 49 -15.80 -6.70 -11.99
C TYR A 49 -16.45 -6.16 -13.27
N ALA A 50 -15.95 -5.06 -13.82
CA ALA A 50 -16.47 -4.53 -15.09
C ALA A 50 -16.35 -5.54 -16.24
N ALA A 51 -15.24 -6.30 -16.29
CA ALA A 51 -15.02 -7.34 -17.28
C ALA A 51 -16.00 -8.53 -17.12
N THR A 52 -16.50 -8.79 -15.91
CA THR A 52 -17.50 -9.86 -15.70
C THR A 52 -18.80 -9.63 -16.46
N ASN A 53 -19.17 -8.38 -16.75
CA ASN A 53 -20.34 -8.05 -17.60
C ASN A 53 -20.20 -8.60 -19.03
N ASN A 54 -18.97 -8.83 -19.49
CA ASN A 54 -18.67 -9.45 -20.79
C ASN A 54 -18.42 -10.96 -20.68
N GLY A 55 -18.76 -11.59 -19.54
CA GLY A 55 -18.52 -13.00 -19.29
C GLY A 55 -17.05 -13.37 -19.07
N VAL A 56 -16.18 -12.39 -18.86
CA VAL A 56 -14.73 -12.61 -18.66
C VAL A 56 -14.44 -12.98 -17.21
N VAL A 57 -13.66 -14.04 -17.03
CA VAL A 57 -13.06 -14.40 -15.73
C VAL A 57 -11.72 -13.68 -15.61
N SER A 58 -11.58 -12.85 -14.58
CA SER A 58 -10.38 -12.05 -14.35
C SER A 58 -9.59 -12.60 -13.16
N ASN A 59 -8.27 -12.62 -13.27
CA ASN A 59 -7.37 -12.97 -12.18
C ASN A 59 -6.55 -11.75 -11.74
N VAL A 60 -6.96 -11.13 -10.63
CA VAL A 60 -6.36 -9.92 -10.06
C VAL A 60 -4.90 -10.15 -9.64
N TYR A 61 -4.54 -11.38 -9.23
CA TYR A 61 -3.15 -11.71 -8.93
C TYR A 61 -2.27 -11.58 -10.19
N THR A 62 -2.71 -12.08 -11.34
CA THR A 62 -1.93 -11.96 -12.58
C THR A 62 -1.84 -10.51 -13.09
N THR A 63 -2.83 -9.68 -12.77
CA THR A 63 -2.83 -8.25 -13.12
C THR A 63 -1.88 -7.43 -12.24
N LEU A 64 -1.72 -7.80 -10.97
CA LEU A 64 -0.94 -7.04 -9.98
C LEU A 64 0.46 -7.60 -9.69
N ASN A 65 0.64 -8.93 -9.72
CA ASN A 65 1.87 -9.65 -9.37
C ASN A 65 2.33 -10.68 -10.42
N GLY A 66 1.63 -10.82 -11.56
CA GLY A 66 1.99 -11.79 -12.60
C GLY A 66 3.23 -11.39 -13.41
N GLN A 67 3.73 -12.29 -14.26
CA GLN A 67 4.89 -12.05 -15.14
C GLN A 67 4.71 -10.87 -16.13
N SER A 68 3.45 -10.50 -16.43
CA SER A 68 3.07 -9.32 -17.21
C SER A 68 2.76 -8.09 -16.35
N ALA A 69 2.70 -8.25 -15.03
CA ALA A 69 2.50 -7.18 -14.07
C ALA A 69 3.85 -6.57 -13.70
N LYS A 70 3.82 -5.28 -13.35
CA LYS A 70 4.96 -4.64 -12.69
C LYS A 70 5.09 -5.36 -11.35
N ASP A 71 6.15 -6.13 -11.11
CA ASP A 71 6.46 -6.66 -9.78
C ASP A 71 6.68 -5.48 -8.82
N ILE A 72 5.58 -4.96 -8.28
CA ILE A 72 5.61 -3.79 -7.42
C ILE A 72 6.10 -4.28 -6.07
N ALA A 73 7.31 -3.90 -5.73
CA ALA A 73 7.86 -4.11 -4.41
C ALA A 73 7.06 -3.31 -3.38
N ASP A 74 6.89 -3.90 -2.19
CA ASP A 74 6.35 -3.20 -1.05
C ASP A 74 7.20 -1.93 -0.75
N PRO A 75 6.59 -0.73 -0.62
CA PRO A 75 7.34 0.50 -0.39
C PRO A 75 8.07 0.56 0.96
N VAL A 76 7.70 -0.30 1.91
CA VAL A 76 8.23 -0.28 3.28
C VAL A 76 9.50 -1.12 3.39
N TYR A 77 9.45 -2.37 2.94
CA TYR A 77 10.54 -3.35 3.03
C TYR A 77 11.30 -3.58 1.72
N GLY A 78 10.75 -3.16 0.58
CA GLY A 78 11.44 -3.17 -0.71
C GLY A 78 11.42 -4.52 -1.42
N ARG A 79 12.50 -4.84 -2.14
CA ARG A 79 12.60 -6.04 -2.99
C ARG A 79 12.50 -7.32 -2.16
N GLY A 80 11.76 -8.31 -2.66
CA GLY A 80 11.54 -9.59 -1.99
C GLY A 80 10.23 -9.65 -1.17
N THR A 81 9.58 -8.52 -0.95
CA THR A 81 8.23 -8.42 -0.38
C THR A 81 7.28 -7.84 -1.42
N PRO A 82 6.25 -8.59 -1.88
CA PRO A 82 5.31 -8.07 -2.87
C PRO A 82 4.41 -7.00 -2.24
N ALA A 83 4.06 -5.96 -3.00
CA ALA A 83 3.13 -4.94 -2.54
C ALA A 83 1.69 -5.47 -2.41
N PHE A 84 1.34 -6.52 -3.13
CA PHE A 84 0.00 -7.10 -3.13
C PHE A 84 0.02 -8.53 -2.60
N LEU A 85 -0.78 -8.78 -1.58
CA LEU A 85 -0.96 -10.10 -0.98
C LEU A 85 -2.35 -10.64 -1.36
N VAL A 86 -2.40 -11.48 -2.39
CA VAL A 86 -3.67 -11.99 -2.92
C VAL A 86 -3.91 -13.41 -2.42
N THR A 87 -5.01 -13.63 -1.71
CA THR A 87 -5.47 -14.96 -1.26
C THR A 87 -4.47 -15.71 -0.36
N GLY A 88 -3.99 -15.05 0.71
CA GLY A 88 -3.40 -15.75 1.86
C GLY A 88 -2.35 -14.95 2.64
N GLY A 89 -2.39 -15.04 3.97
CA GLY A 89 -1.43 -14.41 4.89
C GLY A 89 -1.95 -13.13 5.56
N VAL A 90 -1.35 -12.76 6.69
CA VAL A 90 -1.59 -11.47 7.35
C VAL A 90 -0.72 -10.43 6.66
N PRO A 91 -1.26 -9.35 6.08
CA PRO A 91 -0.44 -8.34 5.42
C PRO A 91 0.50 -7.69 6.43
N VAL A 92 1.79 -7.62 6.09
CA VAL A 92 2.75 -6.83 6.86
C VAL A 92 2.67 -5.36 6.48
N CYS A 93 3.38 -4.51 7.22
CA CYS A 93 3.40 -3.06 6.99
C CYS A 93 3.59 -2.72 5.50
N GLY A 94 2.63 -1.98 4.93
CA GLY A 94 2.68 -1.48 3.56
C GLY A 94 2.05 -2.36 2.49
N GLN A 95 1.79 -3.63 2.78
CA GLN A 95 1.18 -4.55 1.82
C GLN A 95 -0.33 -4.33 1.71
N VAL A 96 -0.85 -4.50 0.50
CA VAL A 96 -2.28 -4.49 0.21
C VAL A 96 -2.77 -5.93 0.10
N ALA A 97 -3.51 -6.40 1.10
CA ALA A 97 -4.21 -7.67 1.07
C ALA A 97 -5.48 -7.59 0.22
N ILE A 98 -5.75 -8.64 -0.55
CA ILE A 98 -6.95 -8.78 -1.40
C ILE A 98 -7.56 -10.16 -1.14
N THR A 99 -8.85 -10.20 -0.78
CA THR A 99 -9.50 -11.44 -0.33
C THR A 99 -9.71 -12.49 -1.43
N SER A 100 -9.76 -12.11 -2.70
CA SER A 100 -9.90 -13.04 -3.83
C SER A 100 -8.97 -12.69 -4.98
N SER A 101 -8.35 -13.73 -5.56
CA SER A 101 -7.55 -13.61 -6.79
C SER A 101 -8.39 -13.72 -8.05
N VAL A 102 -9.50 -14.48 -8.03
CA VAL A 102 -10.35 -14.70 -9.19
C VAL A 102 -11.68 -13.99 -9.01
N ILE A 103 -12.10 -13.25 -10.03
CA ILE A 103 -13.37 -12.52 -10.10
C ILE A 103 -14.08 -12.92 -11.39
N SER A 104 -15.33 -13.35 -11.27
CA SER A 104 -16.18 -13.81 -12.36
C SER A 104 -17.64 -13.45 -12.13
N ALA A 105 -18.50 -13.65 -13.12
CA ALA A 105 -19.95 -13.52 -12.96
C ALA A 105 -20.51 -14.49 -11.90
N ALA A 106 -19.87 -15.65 -11.70
CA ALA A 106 -20.24 -16.65 -10.69
C ALA A 106 -19.79 -16.27 -9.27
N GLY A 107 -19.00 -15.21 -9.11
CA GLY A 107 -18.52 -14.70 -7.85
C GLY A 107 -17.00 -14.49 -7.80
N PRO A 108 -16.49 -13.98 -6.65
CA PRO A 108 -17.27 -13.56 -5.47
C PRO A 108 -18.11 -12.30 -5.73
N ALA A 109 -19.17 -12.08 -4.95
CA ALA A 109 -20.03 -10.89 -5.09
C ALA A 109 -19.36 -9.60 -4.55
N SER A 110 -18.37 -9.75 -3.68
CA SER A 110 -17.56 -8.67 -3.14
C SER A 110 -16.12 -9.11 -2.89
N VAL A 111 -15.19 -8.16 -2.96
CA VAL A 111 -13.78 -8.33 -2.62
C VAL A 111 -13.39 -7.25 -1.64
N THR A 112 -12.73 -7.63 -0.55
CA THR A 112 -12.22 -6.69 0.45
C THR A 112 -10.74 -6.45 0.21
N LEU A 113 -10.33 -5.20 0.28
CA LEU A 113 -8.94 -4.77 0.22
C LEU A 113 -8.54 -4.14 1.56
N THR A 114 -7.42 -4.57 2.13
CA THR A 114 -6.93 -4.07 3.41
C THR A 114 -5.44 -3.79 3.32
N VAL A 115 -4.99 -2.67 3.89
CA VAL A 115 -3.58 -2.32 4.00
C VAL A 115 -3.02 -2.80 5.33
N GLY A 116 -1.94 -3.56 5.29
CA GLY A 116 -1.21 -4.01 6.46
C GLY A 116 -0.54 -2.84 7.17
N THR A 117 -0.81 -2.70 8.46
CA THR A 117 -0.12 -1.75 9.36
C THR A 117 0.63 -2.47 10.49
N THR A 118 0.61 -3.81 10.49
CA THR A 118 1.31 -4.64 11.46
C THR A 118 2.82 -4.62 11.23
N GLY A 119 3.61 -4.44 12.29
CA GLY A 119 5.07 -4.46 12.20
C GLY A 119 5.71 -3.19 11.61
N CYS A 120 4.94 -2.11 11.43
CA CYS A 120 5.48 -0.83 10.99
C CYS A 120 6.47 -0.24 12.00
N SER A 121 7.58 0.29 11.52
CA SER A 121 8.56 1.01 12.35
C SER A 121 8.06 2.41 12.71
N GLY A 122 8.20 2.80 13.98
CA GLY A 122 7.88 4.15 14.43
C GLY A 122 6.42 4.53 14.19
N SER A 123 6.19 5.68 13.54
CA SER A 123 4.84 6.22 13.29
C SER A 123 4.28 5.82 11.92
N LEU A 124 4.99 4.99 11.16
CA LEU A 124 4.67 4.72 9.75
C LEU A 124 3.26 4.14 9.56
N GLY A 125 2.80 3.23 10.42
CA GLY A 125 1.45 2.66 10.34
C GLY A 125 0.35 3.73 10.48
N THR A 126 0.54 4.68 11.39
CA THR A 126 -0.34 5.84 11.55
C THR A 126 -0.28 6.77 10.35
N SER A 127 0.92 7.02 9.80
CA SER A 127 1.09 7.83 8.59
C SER A 127 0.41 7.19 7.36
N ILE A 128 0.48 5.86 7.23
CA ILE A 128 -0.23 5.10 6.18
C ILE A 128 -1.75 5.27 6.35
N ALA A 129 -2.28 5.06 7.56
CA ALA A 129 -3.71 5.21 7.82
C ALA A 129 -4.20 6.65 7.56
N ALA A 130 -3.40 7.66 7.92
CA ALA A 130 -3.70 9.06 7.64
C ALA A 130 -3.68 9.37 6.14
N ALA A 131 -2.69 8.85 5.39
CA ALA A 131 -2.60 9.03 3.95
C ALA A 131 -3.77 8.37 3.20
N LEU A 132 -4.19 7.17 3.63
CA LEU A 132 -5.36 6.47 3.09
C LEU A 132 -6.65 7.25 3.37
N SER A 133 -6.79 7.78 4.60
CA SER A 133 -7.93 8.64 4.97
C SER A 133 -7.99 9.91 4.11
N ALA A 134 -6.85 10.57 3.88
CA ALA A 134 -6.74 11.71 2.99
C ALA A 134 -7.06 11.36 1.53
N ALA A 135 -6.82 10.11 1.13
CA ALA A 135 -7.21 9.57 -0.17
C ALA A 135 -8.65 9.05 -0.22
N GLN A 136 -9.48 9.36 0.79
CA GLN A 136 -10.89 8.96 0.92
C GLN A 136 -11.11 7.47 1.20
N PHE A 137 -10.12 6.75 1.73
CA PHE A 137 -10.21 5.34 2.14
C PHE A 137 -9.91 5.17 3.64
N PRO A 138 -10.70 5.76 4.55
CA PRO A 138 -10.39 5.77 5.99
C PRO A 138 -10.34 4.39 6.65
N HIS A 139 -11.08 3.43 6.09
CA HIS A 139 -11.16 2.06 6.61
C HIS A 139 -10.13 1.10 6.00
N ALA A 140 -9.34 1.53 5.02
CA ALA A 140 -8.38 0.67 4.32
C ALA A 140 -7.32 0.06 5.26
N ALA A 141 -6.91 0.77 6.30
CA ALA A 141 -5.93 0.27 7.28
C ALA A 141 -6.55 -0.46 8.49
N SER A 142 -7.87 -0.65 8.51
CA SER A 142 -8.62 -1.27 9.61
C SER A 142 -9.54 -2.39 9.10
N SER A 143 -10.83 -2.12 8.92
CA SER A 143 -11.83 -3.10 8.46
C SER A 143 -11.68 -3.49 6.98
N GLY A 144 -10.92 -2.70 6.21
CA GLY A 144 -10.78 -2.85 4.77
C GLY A 144 -11.87 -2.11 3.99
N VAL A 145 -11.67 -2.05 2.68
CA VAL A 145 -12.56 -1.42 1.70
C VAL A 145 -13.16 -2.50 0.84
N VAL A 146 -14.48 -2.49 0.68
CA VAL A 146 -15.21 -3.52 -0.05
C VAL A 146 -15.57 -3.01 -1.44
N VAL A 147 -15.12 -3.71 -2.47
CA VAL A 147 -15.54 -3.49 -3.86
C VAL A 147 -16.56 -4.57 -4.21
N GLN A 148 -17.76 -4.14 -4.58
CA GLN A 148 -18.86 -5.03 -4.94
C GLN A 148 -18.96 -5.23 -6.45
N GLN A 149 -19.61 -6.33 -6.87
CA GLN A 149 -19.82 -6.66 -8.28
C GLN A 149 -20.59 -5.57 -9.06
N ASN A 150 -21.43 -4.78 -8.38
CA ASN A 150 -22.13 -3.63 -8.97
C ASN A 150 -21.22 -2.39 -9.18
N GLY A 151 -19.91 -2.49 -8.90
CA GLY A 151 -18.94 -1.41 -9.04
C GLY A 151 -18.92 -0.42 -7.87
N SER A 152 -19.77 -0.60 -6.85
CA SER A 152 -19.75 0.25 -5.66
C SER A 152 -18.53 -0.06 -4.78
N VAL A 153 -17.92 0.99 -4.24
CA VAL A 153 -16.82 0.93 -3.28
C VAL A 153 -17.37 1.39 -1.93
N GLN A 154 -17.33 0.51 -0.94
CA GLN A 154 -17.73 0.79 0.44
C GLN A 154 -16.46 0.94 1.27
N ASN A 155 -16.26 2.14 1.81
CA ASN A 155 -15.21 2.43 2.77
C ASN A 155 -15.77 2.28 4.17
#